data_AF-V9QGA0-F1
#
_entry.id   AF-V9QGA0-F1
#
_cell.length_a   1.000
_cell.length_b   1.000
_cell.length_c   1.000
_cell.angle_alpha   90.00
_cell.angle_beta   90.00
_cell.angle_gamma   90.00
#
_symmetry.space_group_name_H-M   'P 1'
#
loop_
_entity.id
_entity.type
_entity.pdbx_description
1 polymer ?
#
loop_
_entity_poly.entity_id
_entity_poly.type
_entity_poly.pdbx_seq_one_letter_code
_entity_poly.pdbx_strand_id
1 'polypeptide(L)'
;MASSGRSSRASLNLQLTPQNLRNISRALRAEEDGKELRKELTRNMREALKPGAVQAKSNIMSMGSATPHGGPALKSSIARKIRPEVRISGRFPGAKIKAFKTPNVRGFANAAKRTNRASGWRHPVYGNREVWVQQTGKVRWFDRAFEGQHNTYEHAVKSALADMVNRIASRSGSTP
;
A
#
# COMPACT_ATOMS: atom_id res chain seq x y z
N MET A 1 -7.37 52.32 1.77
CA MET A 1 -8.12 51.09 1.45
C MET A 1 -7.13 50.01 1.04
N ALA A 2 -6.75 49.12 1.96
CA ALA A 2 -5.80 48.05 1.69
C ALA A 2 -6.55 46.81 1.18
N SER A 3 -6.28 46.41 -0.06
CA SER A 3 -6.80 45.18 -0.66
C SER A 3 -6.09 43.98 -0.04
N SER A 4 -6.81 43.22 0.78
CA SER A 4 -6.32 41.97 1.36
C SER A 4 -6.39 40.85 0.32
N GLY A 5 -5.22 40.43 -0.15
CA GLY A 5 -5.05 39.27 -1.02
C GLY A 5 -5.69 38.03 -0.40
N ARG A 6 -6.75 37.54 -1.05
CA ARG A 6 -7.44 36.30 -0.70
C ARG A 6 -6.54 35.12 -1.09
N SER A 7 -5.56 34.80 -0.27
CA SER A 7 -4.88 33.50 -0.33
C SER A 7 -5.86 32.44 0.17
N SER A 8 -6.80 32.05 -0.69
CA SER A 8 -7.62 30.88 -0.42
C SER A 8 -6.68 29.68 -0.45
N ARG A 9 -6.27 29.21 0.74
CA ARG A 9 -5.91 27.81 0.94
C ARG A 9 -7.12 27.01 0.50
N ALA A 10 -7.19 26.66 -0.78
CA ALA A 10 -8.23 25.81 -1.31
C ALA A 10 -8.06 24.48 -0.57
N SER A 11 -8.92 24.22 0.40
CA SER A 11 -9.22 22.89 0.89
C SER A 11 -9.87 22.13 -0.27
N LEU A 12 -9.07 21.81 -1.28
CA LEU A 12 -9.44 20.96 -2.38
C LEU A 12 -9.88 19.64 -1.78
N ASN A 13 -11.19 19.42 -1.75
CA ASN A 13 -11.79 18.16 -1.33
C ASN A 13 -11.48 17.11 -2.42
N LEU A 14 -10.22 16.68 -2.47
CA LEU A 14 -9.67 15.78 -3.46
C LEU A 14 -10.17 14.37 -3.18
N GLN A 15 -11.20 13.96 -3.90
CA GLN A 15 -11.64 12.58 -3.88
C GLN A 15 -10.63 11.69 -4.60
N LEU A 16 -10.30 10.53 -4.02
CA LEU A 16 -9.43 9.50 -4.61
C LEU A 16 -10.16 8.68 -5.69
N THR A 17 -10.82 9.35 -6.63
CA THR A 17 -11.49 8.68 -7.74
C THR A 17 -10.51 8.37 -8.87
N PRO A 18 -10.76 7.30 -9.65
CA PRO A 18 -9.94 7.00 -10.80
C PRO A 18 -9.85 8.13 -11.82
N GLN A 19 -10.93 8.90 -11.98
CA GLN A 19 -10.99 10.01 -12.92
C GLN A 19 -10.12 11.19 -12.45
N ASN A 20 -10.17 11.54 -11.17
CA ASN A 20 -9.35 12.63 -10.62
C ASN A 20 -7.86 12.32 -10.75
N LEU A 21 -7.45 11.09 -10.44
CA LEU A 21 -6.05 10.66 -10.59
C LEU A 21 -5.58 10.72 -12.04
N ARG A 22 -6.44 10.40 -13.02
CA ARG A 22 -6.13 10.55 -14.44
C ARG A 22 -5.98 12.01 -14.84
N ASN A 23 -6.87 12.89 -14.38
CA ASN A 23 -6.81 14.32 -14.65
C ASN A 23 -5.50 14.92 -14.10
N ILE A 24 -5.16 14.60 -12.84
CA ILE A 24 -3.90 15.02 -12.21
C ILE A 24 -2.70 14.45 -12.98
N SER A 25 -2.73 13.18 -13.39
CA SER A 25 -1.66 12.60 -14.20
C SER A 25 -1.52 13.27 -15.57
N ARG A 26 -2.58 13.85 -16.15
CA ARG A 26 -2.52 14.59 -17.41
C ARG A 26 -1.95 15.98 -17.20
N ALA A 27 -2.41 16.70 -16.17
CA ALA A 27 -1.84 17.99 -15.78
C ALA A 27 -0.34 17.87 -15.51
N LEU A 28 0.04 16.87 -14.71
CA LEU A 28 1.44 16.51 -14.44
C LEU A 28 2.25 16.08 -15.67
N ARG A 29 1.65 15.84 -16.84
CA ARG A 29 2.39 15.56 -18.07
C ARG A 29 2.56 16.80 -18.95
N ALA A 30 1.73 17.82 -18.74
CA ALA A 30 1.81 19.09 -19.45
C ALA A 30 2.94 19.97 -18.90
N GLU A 31 3.31 19.79 -17.63
CA GLU A 31 4.47 20.45 -17.01
C GLU A 31 5.80 19.97 -17.59
N GLU A 32 6.76 20.89 -17.75
CA GLU A 32 8.11 20.59 -18.25
C GLU A 32 8.85 19.55 -17.39
N ASP A 33 8.74 19.64 -16.06
CA ASP A 33 9.32 18.70 -15.09
C ASP A 33 8.35 17.56 -14.68
N GLY A 34 7.29 17.37 -15.46
CA GLY A 34 6.17 16.48 -15.15
C GLY A 34 6.52 15.00 -14.90
N LYS A 35 7.65 14.53 -15.41
CA LYS A 35 8.17 13.18 -15.11
C LYS A 35 8.63 13.07 -13.65
N GLU A 36 9.37 14.05 -13.16
CA GLU A 36 9.88 14.07 -11.78
C GLU A 36 8.74 14.29 -10.79
N LEU A 37 7.80 15.20 -11.10
CA LEU A 37 6.61 15.41 -10.26
C LEU A 37 5.77 14.15 -10.08
N ARG A 38 5.59 13.34 -11.14
CA ARG A 38 4.87 12.05 -11.03
C ARG A 38 5.61 11.04 -10.17
N LYS A 39 6.95 10.98 -10.29
CA LYS A 39 7.79 10.08 -9.49
C LYS A 39 7.72 10.49 -8.01
N GLU A 40 7.80 11.78 -7.74
CA GLU A 40 7.65 12.35 -6.41
C GLU A 40 6.26 12.10 -5.82
N LEU A 41 5.19 12.38 -6.56
CA LEU A 41 3.82 12.09 -6.10
C LEU A 41 3.65 10.61 -5.76
N THR A 42 4.15 9.72 -6.62
CA THR A 42 4.11 8.27 -6.38
C THR A 42 4.89 7.91 -5.11
N ARG A 43 6.04 8.53 -4.87
CA ARG A 43 6.84 8.34 -3.65
C ARG A 43 6.06 8.83 -2.42
N ASN A 44 5.54 10.05 -2.43
CA ASN A 44 4.82 10.63 -1.29
C ASN A 44 3.58 9.81 -0.92
N MET A 45 2.80 9.36 -1.91
CA MET A 45 1.66 8.47 -1.66
C MET A 45 2.09 7.10 -1.10
N ARG A 46 3.26 6.56 -1.49
CA ARG A 46 3.79 5.33 -0.90
C ARG A 46 4.26 5.54 0.53
N GLU A 47 4.92 6.67 0.81
CA GLU A 47 5.33 7.08 2.16
C GLU A 47 4.12 7.17 3.09
N ALA A 48 3.03 7.82 2.65
CA ALA A 48 1.79 7.93 3.40
C ALA A 48 1.18 6.57 3.78
N LEU A 49 1.37 5.53 2.95
CA LEU A 49 0.88 4.18 3.20
C LEU A 49 1.87 3.28 3.95
N LYS A 50 3.10 3.73 4.22
CA LYS A 50 4.10 2.92 4.95
C LYS A 50 3.63 2.46 6.32
N PRO A 51 2.99 3.31 7.17
CA PRO A 51 2.56 2.88 8.49
C PRO A 51 1.57 1.70 8.44
N GLY A 52 0.64 1.70 7.48
CA GLY A 52 -0.27 0.56 7.28
C GLY A 52 0.44 -0.71 6.82
N ALA A 53 1.47 -0.57 5.97
CA ALA A 53 2.29 -1.72 5.60
C ALA A 53 3.09 -2.27 6.80
N VAL A 54 3.55 -1.41 7.71
CA VAL A 54 4.22 -1.82 8.96
C VAL A 54 3.26 -2.55 9.89
N GLN A 55 2.03 -2.07 10.06
CA GLN A 55 1.02 -2.77 10.86
C GLN A 55 0.70 -4.15 10.32
N ALA A 56 0.48 -4.27 9.00
CA ALA A 56 0.25 -5.57 8.37
C ALA A 56 1.44 -6.53 8.54
N LYS A 57 2.68 -6.01 8.47
CA LYS A 57 3.89 -6.79 8.76
C LYS A 57 3.93 -7.24 10.22
N SER A 58 3.64 -6.36 11.17
CA SER A 58 3.59 -6.71 12.60
C SER A 58 2.56 -7.82 12.86
N ASN A 59 1.38 -7.70 12.26
CA ASN A 59 0.31 -8.69 12.42
C ASN A 59 0.70 -10.09 11.94
N ILE A 60 1.32 -10.24 10.77
CA ILE A 60 1.81 -11.58 10.35
C ILE A 60 2.97 -12.06 11.21
N MET A 61 3.82 -11.16 11.71
CA MET A 61 4.95 -11.53 12.56
C MET A 61 4.53 -12.07 13.93
N SER A 62 3.35 -11.66 14.42
CA SER A 62 2.70 -12.18 15.63
C SER A 62 1.99 -13.53 15.44
N MET A 63 2.01 -14.11 14.24
CA MET A 63 1.52 -15.49 14.03
C MET A 63 2.38 -16.46 14.84
N GLY A 64 1.73 -17.25 15.70
CA GLY A 64 2.39 -18.30 16.48
C GLY A 64 3.07 -19.33 15.56
N SER A 65 4.23 -19.82 15.98
CA SER A 65 4.92 -20.93 15.33
C SER A 65 4.96 -22.09 16.31
N ALA A 66 4.39 -23.23 15.93
CA ALA A 66 4.35 -24.42 16.79
C ALA A 66 5.73 -25.08 16.96
N THR A 67 6.69 -24.79 16.08
CA THR A 67 8.03 -25.36 16.13
C THR A 67 9.13 -24.29 15.97
N PRO A 68 10.23 -24.39 16.72
CA PRO A 68 11.47 -23.69 16.39
C PRO A 68 12.10 -24.41 15.19
N HIS A 69 12.09 -23.77 14.02
CA HIS A 69 12.78 -24.29 12.84
C HIS A 69 13.80 -23.25 12.36
N GLY A 70 15.05 -23.69 12.13
CA GLY A 70 16.17 -22.84 11.72
C GLY A 70 16.15 -22.32 10.28
N GLY A 71 15.03 -22.47 9.55
CA GLY A 71 14.89 -21.94 8.19
C GLY A 71 14.28 -20.53 8.15
N PRO A 72 14.32 -19.82 6.99
CA PRO A 72 13.68 -18.51 6.87
C PRO A 72 12.21 -18.60 7.26
N ALA A 73 11.84 -17.93 8.35
CA ALA A 73 10.49 -18.05 8.89
C ALA A 73 9.45 -17.66 7.83
N LEU A 74 8.42 -18.49 7.65
CA LEU A 74 7.30 -18.27 6.73
C LEU A 74 6.73 -16.85 6.88
N LYS A 75 6.54 -16.42 8.13
CA LYS A 75 6.09 -15.07 8.50
C LYS A 75 6.99 -13.97 7.92
N SER A 76 8.31 -14.09 8.05
CA SER A 76 9.27 -13.10 7.56
C SER A 76 9.25 -13.01 6.04
N SER A 77 9.08 -14.15 5.37
CA SER A 77 8.98 -14.18 3.90
C SER A 77 7.71 -13.53 3.38
N ILE A 78 6.58 -13.70 4.08
CA ILE A 78 5.33 -12.98 3.78
C ILE A 78 5.50 -11.49 4.07
N ALA A 79 6.04 -11.12 5.24
CA ALA A 79 6.22 -9.73 5.66
C ALA A 79 7.06 -8.91 4.66
N ARG A 80 8.14 -9.50 4.13
CA ARG A 80 8.98 -8.88 3.09
C ARG A 80 8.22 -8.58 1.79
N LYS A 81 7.11 -9.27 1.52
CA LYS A 81 6.28 -9.08 0.33
C LYS A 81 5.08 -8.17 0.58
N ILE A 82 4.92 -7.60 1.78
CA ILE A 82 3.90 -6.58 2.06
C ILE A 82 4.47 -5.20 1.70
N ARG A 83 3.84 -4.53 0.74
CA ARG A 83 4.24 -3.17 0.32
C ARG A 83 3.07 -2.36 -0.22
N PRO A 84 3.13 -1.02 -0.10
CA PRO A 84 2.24 -0.13 -0.83
C PRO A 84 2.42 -0.26 -2.35
N GLU A 85 1.31 -0.25 -3.07
CA GLU A 85 1.21 -0.17 -4.52
C GLU A 85 0.41 1.09 -4.87
N VAL A 86 1.04 1.98 -5.63
CA VAL A 86 0.43 3.24 -6.08
C VAL A 86 0.47 3.28 -7.60
N ARG A 87 -0.66 3.61 -8.21
CA ARG A 87 -0.85 3.78 -9.64
C ARG A 87 -1.57 5.10 -9.87
N ILE A 88 -0.91 6.07 -10.49
CA ILE A 88 -1.53 7.39 -10.76
C ILE A 88 -2.22 7.39 -12.14
N SER A 89 -1.81 6.50 -13.04
CA SER A 89 -2.35 6.38 -14.40
C SER A 89 -2.67 4.93 -14.76
N GLY A 90 -3.35 4.74 -15.90
CA GLY A 90 -3.74 3.43 -16.43
C GLY A 90 -5.22 3.08 -16.18
N ARG A 91 -5.56 1.79 -16.37
CA ARG A 91 -6.94 1.28 -16.27
C ARG A 91 -7.50 1.43 -14.84
N PHE A 92 -6.68 1.12 -13.83
CA PHE A 92 -7.06 1.13 -12.41
C PHE A 92 -6.08 1.97 -11.57
N PRO A 93 -6.16 3.31 -11.66
CA PRO A 93 -5.39 4.19 -10.79
C PRO A 93 -5.95 4.16 -9.37
N GLY A 94 -5.08 4.30 -8.38
CA GLY A 94 -5.38 4.21 -6.97
C GLY A 94 -4.13 3.88 -6.14
N ALA A 95 -4.31 3.86 -4.82
CA ALA A 95 -3.28 3.49 -3.86
C ALA A 95 -3.82 2.38 -2.95
N LYS A 96 -3.02 1.33 -2.73
CA LYS A 96 -3.42 0.20 -1.89
C LYS A 96 -2.20 -0.46 -1.24
N ILE A 97 -2.40 -1.16 -0.14
CA ILE A 97 -1.38 -2.04 0.44
C ILE A 97 -1.68 -3.47 0.00
N LYS A 98 -0.64 -4.21 -0.40
CA LYS A 98 -0.80 -5.57 -0.92
C LYS A 98 0.25 -6.50 -0.34
N ALA A 99 -0.19 -7.69 0.07
CA ALA A 99 0.69 -8.83 0.30
C ALA A 99 0.91 -9.60 -1.02
N PHE A 100 2.11 -9.49 -1.59
CA PHE A 100 2.44 -10.13 -2.87
C PHE A 100 2.72 -11.64 -2.69
N LYS A 101 2.66 -12.38 -3.80
CA LYS A 101 3.04 -13.81 -3.83
C LYS A 101 4.48 -14.00 -3.37
N THR A 102 4.74 -15.16 -2.76
CA THR A 102 6.01 -15.57 -2.17
C THR A 102 6.59 -16.78 -2.91
N PRO A 103 6.96 -16.67 -4.20
CA PRO A 103 7.35 -17.83 -5.02
C PRO A 103 8.54 -18.61 -4.45
N ASN A 104 9.46 -17.92 -3.76
CA ASN A 104 10.70 -18.51 -3.27
C ASN A 104 10.56 -19.20 -1.90
N VAL A 105 9.34 -19.38 -1.39
CA VAL A 105 9.10 -19.97 -0.06
C VAL A 105 8.69 -21.42 -0.22
N ARG A 106 9.64 -22.34 -0.42
CA ARG A 106 9.41 -23.81 -0.39
C ARG A 106 8.18 -24.27 -1.21
N GLY A 107 8.00 -23.75 -2.43
CA GLY A 107 6.84 -24.06 -3.29
C GLY A 107 5.50 -23.41 -2.85
N PHE A 108 5.52 -22.61 -1.79
CA PHE A 108 4.34 -21.98 -1.19
C PHE A 108 4.11 -20.55 -1.69
N ALA A 109 3.91 -20.40 -3.00
CA ALA A 109 3.75 -19.09 -3.64
C ALA A 109 2.57 -18.25 -3.12
N ASN A 110 1.51 -18.92 -2.63
CA ASN A 110 0.29 -18.28 -2.14
C ASN A 110 0.24 -18.18 -0.60
N ALA A 111 1.40 -18.19 0.07
CA ALA A 111 1.49 -18.23 1.53
C ALA A 111 0.63 -17.16 2.21
N ALA A 112 0.76 -15.90 1.81
CA ALA A 112 0.01 -14.78 2.41
C ALA A 112 -1.52 -15.00 2.38
N LYS A 113 -2.04 -15.49 1.25
CA LYS A 113 -3.47 -15.77 1.06
C LYS A 113 -3.92 -16.95 1.93
N ARG A 114 -3.10 -17.98 2.04
CA ARG A 114 -3.42 -19.22 2.75
C ARG A 114 -3.31 -19.05 4.27
N THR A 115 -2.37 -18.25 4.75
CA THR A 115 -2.25 -17.94 6.18
C THR A 115 -3.33 -16.96 6.68
N ASN A 116 -3.92 -16.15 5.80
CA ASN A 116 -5.02 -15.24 6.15
C ASN A 116 -6.39 -15.94 6.24
N ARG A 117 -6.55 -17.10 5.59
CA ARG A 117 -7.83 -17.83 5.48
C ARG A 117 -8.03 -18.82 6.63
N ALA A 118 -9.27 -18.94 7.11
CA ALA A 118 -9.66 -19.96 8.10
C ALA A 118 -9.41 -21.39 7.60
N SER A 119 -9.58 -21.63 6.29
CA SER A 119 -9.35 -22.94 5.69
C SER A 119 -7.89 -23.42 5.78
N GLY A 120 -6.93 -22.52 5.99
CA GLY A 120 -5.50 -22.88 6.01
C GLY A 120 -4.97 -23.43 4.68
N TRP A 121 -3.98 -24.32 4.78
CA TRP A 121 -3.39 -25.08 3.68
C TRP A 121 -3.06 -26.51 4.10
N ARG A 122 -3.02 -27.42 3.12
CA ARG A 122 -2.51 -28.78 3.33
C ARG A 122 -1.08 -28.89 2.83
N HIS A 123 -0.27 -29.67 3.51
CA HIS A 123 1.08 -30.01 3.07
C HIS A 123 1.46 -31.41 3.58
N PRO A 124 2.39 -32.11 2.89
CA PRO A 124 2.93 -33.34 3.42
C PRO A 124 3.71 -33.07 4.72
N VAL A 125 3.73 -34.06 5.61
CA VAL A 125 4.63 -34.05 6.76
C VAL A 125 6.08 -34.04 6.26
N TYR A 126 6.96 -33.32 6.94
CA TYR A 126 8.36 -33.32 6.58
C TYR A 126 8.95 -34.73 6.75
N GLY A 127 9.60 -35.26 5.71
CA GLY A 127 10.17 -36.62 5.73
C GLY A 127 9.19 -37.75 5.35
N ASN A 128 7.87 -37.51 5.38
CA ASN A 128 6.87 -38.48 4.94
C ASN A 128 5.84 -37.82 4.01
N ARG A 129 5.97 -38.07 2.71
CA ARG A 129 5.14 -37.44 1.66
C ARG A 129 3.75 -38.09 1.48
N GLU A 130 3.51 -39.24 2.11
CA GLU A 130 2.23 -39.95 2.04
C GLU A 130 1.22 -39.37 3.03
N VAL A 131 1.71 -38.84 4.16
CA VAL A 131 0.87 -38.24 5.19
C VAL A 131 0.70 -36.75 4.94
N TRP A 132 -0.55 -36.32 4.74
CA TRP A 132 -0.92 -34.93 4.51
C TRP A 132 -1.63 -34.33 5.71
N VAL A 133 -1.06 -33.26 6.26
CA VAL A 133 -1.64 -32.51 7.38
C VAL A 133 -2.24 -31.19 6.92
N GLN A 134 -3.22 -30.70 7.66
CA GLN A 134 -3.79 -29.37 7.47
C GLN A 134 -3.22 -28.43 8.52
N GLN A 135 -2.66 -27.32 8.07
CA GLN A 135 -2.14 -26.26 8.93
C GLN A 135 -2.94 -24.97 8.68
N THR A 136 -3.28 -24.27 9.76
CA THR A 136 -3.93 -22.96 9.73
C THR A 136 -2.93 -21.86 10.09
N GLY A 137 -3.14 -20.68 9.52
CA GLY A 137 -2.39 -19.48 9.88
C GLY A 137 -3.18 -18.58 10.83
N LYS A 138 -2.67 -17.38 11.09
CA LYS A 138 -3.42 -16.34 11.82
C LYS A 138 -4.56 -15.80 10.96
N VAL A 139 -5.78 -16.28 11.18
CA VAL A 139 -6.96 -15.87 10.40
C VAL A 139 -7.14 -14.34 10.43
N ARG A 140 -7.43 -13.75 9.25
CA ARG A 140 -7.65 -12.30 9.06
C ARG A 140 -6.49 -11.41 9.55
N TRP A 141 -5.25 -11.91 9.63
CA TRP A 141 -4.10 -11.11 10.05
C TRP A 141 -3.90 -9.84 9.21
N PHE A 142 -4.22 -9.90 7.91
CA PHE A 142 -4.07 -8.76 7.00
C PHE A 142 -5.24 -7.79 7.14
N ASP A 143 -6.48 -8.29 7.15
CA ASP A 143 -7.68 -7.45 7.22
C ASP A 143 -7.77 -6.72 8.57
N ARG A 144 -7.43 -7.41 9.67
CA ARG A 144 -7.37 -6.81 11.01
C ARG A 144 -6.31 -5.71 11.13
N ALA A 145 -5.34 -5.64 10.23
CA ALA A 145 -4.35 -4.56 10.25
C ALA A 145 -4.94 -3.21 9.81
N PHE A 146 -6.10 -3.21 9.15
CA PHE A 146 -6.71 -2.01 8.59
C PHE A 146 -8.09 -1.71 9.18
N GLU A 147 -8.60 -2.58 10.04
CA GLU A 147 -9.89 -2.43 10.72
C GLU A 147 -9.89 -1.13 11.54
N GLY A 148 -10.84 -0.23 11.26
CA GLY A 148 -10.94 1.08 11.90
C GLY A 148 -9.94 2.15 11.42
N GLN A 149 -8.96 1.82 10.58
CA GLN A 149 -7.92 2.79 10.14
C GLN A 149 -8.01 3.20 8.67
N HIS A 150 -9.01 2.71 7.94
CA HIS A 150 -9.20 3.02 6.52
C HIS A 150 -9.16 4.53 6.24
N ASN A 151 -9.94 5.31 7.00
CA ASN A 151 -10.07 6.75 6.80
C ASN A 151 -8.75 7.50 7.06
N THR A 152 -7.94 7.02 8.00
CA THR A 152 -6.62 7.60 8.31
C THR A 152 -5.68 7.46 7.12
N TYR A 153 -5.59 6.26 6.53
CA TYR A 153 -4.74 6.02 5.37
C TYR A 153 -5.26 6.73 4.12
N GLU A 154 -6.59 6.74 3.93
CA GLU A 154 -7.20 7.50 2.83
C GLU A 154 -6.88 9.00 2.95
N HIS A 155 -7.03 9.57 4.14
CA HIS A 155 -6.71 10.97 4.41
C HIS A 155 -5.23 11.26 4.16
N ALA A 156 -4.30 10.42 4.66
CA ALA A 156 -2.87 10.60 4.44
C ALA A 156 -2.49 10.63 2.94
N VAL A 157 -3.12 9.76 2.14
CA VAL A 157 -2.92 9.76 0.68
C VAL A 157 -3.53 11.00 0.03
N LYS A 158 -4.72 11.45 0.47
CA LYS A 158 -5.33 12.70 -0.02
C LYS A 158 -4.46 13.92 0.30
N SER A 159 -3.88 13.98 1.50
CA SER A 159 -2.97 15.07 1.88
C SER A 159 -1.74 15.10 0.99
N ALA A 160 -1.10 13.94 0.76
CA ALA A 160 0.06 13.85 -0.16
C ALA A 160 -0.28 14.28 -1.61
N LEU A 161 -1.52 14.04 -2.05
CA LEU A 161 -2.02 14.50 -3.35
C LEU A 161 -2.28 16.00 -3.35
N ALA A 162 -2.92 16.54 -2.31
CA ALA A 162 -3.22 17.95 -2.15
C ALA A 162 -1.93 18.79 -2.08
N ASP A 163 -0.92 18.34 -1.35
CA ASP A 163 0.38 19.00 -1.26
C ASP A 163 1.06 19.14 -2.63
N MET A 164 0.98 18.09 -3.45
CA MET A 164 1.51 18.12 -4.82
C MET A 164 0.72 19.09 -5.71
N VAL A 165 -0.61 19.09 -5.63
CA VAL A 165 -1.45 20.01 -6.40
C VAL A 165 -1.18 21.46 -6.02
N ASN A 166 -1.10 21.75 -4.71
CA ASN A 166 -0.79 23.09 -4.21
C ASN A 166 0.58 23.58 -4.68
N ARG A 167 1.58 22.69 -4.72
CA ARG A 167 2.92 23.01 -5.20
C ARG A 167 2.96 23.33 -6.70
N ILE A 168 2.15 22.66 -7.51
CA ILE A 168 2.02 22.97 -8.94
C ILE A 168 1.35 24.32 -9.11
N ALA A 169 0.23 24.55 -8.40
CA ALA A 169 -0.51 25.81 -8.45
C ALA A 169 0.37 27.01 -8.02
N SER A 170 1.22 26.85 -7.00
CA SER A 170 2.14 27.90 -6.57
C SER A 170 3.25 28.19 -7.59
N ARG A 171 3.61 27.23 -8.45
CA ARG A 171 4.60 27.43 -9.52
C ARG A 171 3.97 28.14 -10.71
N SER A 172 2.77 27.73 -11.13
CA SER A 172 2.06 28.36 -12.24
C SER A 172 1.62 29.80 -11.96
N GLY A 173 1.37 30.14 -10.68
CA GLY A 173 1.01 31.49 -10.27
C GLY A 173 2.18 32.45 -10.01
N SER A 174 3.43 32.00 -10.21
CA SER A 174 4.65 32.78 -9.90
C SER A 174 5.43 33.20 -11.15
N THR A 175 4.77 33.26 -12.31
CA THR A 175 5.35 33.80 -13.54
C THR A 175 5.21 35.33 -13.52
N PRO A 176 6.30 36.12 -13.66
CA PRO A 176 6.25 37.58 -13.72
C PRO A 176 5.50 38.11 -14.95
#